data_AF-A0A7J3HD06-F1
#
_entry.id   AF-A0A7J3HD06-F1
#
_cell.length_a   1.000
_cell.length_b   1.000
_cell.length_c   1.000
_cell.angle_alpha   90.00
_cell.angle_beta   90.00
_cell.angle_gamma   90.00
#
_symmetry.space_group_name_H-M   'P 1'
#
loop_
_entity.id
_entity.type
_entity.pdbx_description
1 polymer ?
#
loop_
_entity_poly.entity_id
_entity_poly.type
_entity_poly.pdbx_seq_one_letter_code
_entity_poly.pdbx_strand_id
1 'polypeptide(L)'
;MRVYEVCRIYGSENVCGELRVSTRPFSFLGDVVIESAEVKGVGNIAQSVLVAPALVGSTVGPYVLYALSKRGLAPKALITKSVDPTLVAGCVLADVSLYKFVDSAIDLNELKVFEGLKVCVEGNALKIGLT
;
A
#
# COMPACT_ATOMS: atom_id res chain seq x y z
N MET A 1 -10.06 -17.98 -4.81
CA MET A 1 -10.01 -16.53 -5.09
C MET A 1 -10.62 -15.80 -3.91
N ARG A 2 -9.88 -14.90 -3.24
CA ARG A 2 -10.44 -14.01 -2.20
C ARG A 2 -10.59 -12.62 -2.80
N VAL A 3 -11.67 -11.92 -2.44
CA VAL A 3 -11.98 -10.58 -2.94
C VAL A 3 -12.28 -9.68 -1.74
N TYR A 4 -11.66 -8.50 -1.71
CA TYR A 4 -11.89 -7.47 -0.70
C TYR A 4 -12.38 -6.21 -1.39
N GLU A 5 -13.42 -5.59 -0.85
CA GLU A 5 -13.95 -4.34 -1.39
C GLU A 5 -13.10 -3.16 -0.95
N VAL A 6 -12.68 -2.36 -1.93
CA VAL A 6 -11.83 -1.19 -1.74
C VAL A 6 -12.42 0.00 -2.51
N CYS A 7 -12.40 1.16 -1.90
CA CYS A 7 -12.76 2.42 -2.54
C CYS A 7 -11.49 3.10 -3.05
N ARG A 8 -11.47 3.45 -4.33
CA ARG A 8 -10.38 4.24 -4.91
C ARG A 8 -10.43 5.68 -4.41
N ILE A 9 -9.32 6.15 -3.86
CA ILE A 9 -9.14 7.54 -3.44
C ILE A 9 -8.36 8.33 -4.51
N TYR A 10 -7.31 7.71 -5.08
CA TYR A 10 -6.47 8.32 -6.13
C TYR A 10 -5.81 7.24 -7.00
N GLY A 11 -5.49 7.58 -8.25
CA GLY A 11 -4.69 6.76 -9.15
C GLY A 11 -5.50 5.88 -10.11
N SER A 12 -4.86 4.81 -10.57
CA SER A 12 -5.38 3.91 -11.62
C SER A 12 -6.62 3.14 -11.18
N GLU A 13 -7.41 2.63 -12.13
CA GLU A 13 -8.51 1.70 -11.85
C GLU A 13 -8.06 0.24 -11.82
N ASN A 14 -6.93 -0.03 -12.47
CA ASN A 14 -6.34 -1.35 -12.56
C ASN A 14 -4.87 -1.27 -12.15
N VAL A 15 -4.50 -2.03 -11.12
CA VAL A 15 -3.10 -2.09 -10.67
C VAL A 15 -2.81 -3.47 -10.10
N CYS A 16 -1.72 -4.07 -10.56
CA CYS A 16 -1.28 -5.39 -10.12
C CYS A 16 0.15 -5.36 -9.60
N GLY A 17 0.41 -6.15 -8.57
CA GLY A 17 1.72 -6.29 -7.96
C GLY A 17 1.77 -7.46 -7.00
N GLU A 18 2.95 -7.70 -6.45
CA GLU A 18 3.12 -8.63 -5.34
C GLU A 18 2.48 -8.04 -4.08
N LEU A 19 1.74 -8.86 -3.33
CA LEU A 19 1.12 -8.43 -2.09
C LEU A 19 2.16 -8.31 -0.98
N ARG A 20 2.21 -7.13 -0.35
CA ARG A 20 2.97 -6.87 0.89
C ARG A 20 2.02 -6.40 1.97
N VAL A 21 2.09 -6.98 3.16
CA VAL A 21 1.12 -6.71 4.23
C VAL A 21 1.81 -6.35 5.54
N SER A 22 1.59 -5.10 5.97
CA SER A 22 1.84 -4.72 7.35
C SER A 22 0.59 -4.99 8.19
N THR A 23 0.74 -5.76 9.27
CA THR A 23 -0.34 -5.98 10.27
C THR A 23 -0.35 -4.90 11.35
N ARG A 24 0.62 -3.99 11.34
CA ARG A 24 0.73 -2.88 12.29
C ARG A 24 0.81 -1.54 11.55
N PRO A 25 0.32 -0.45 12.15
CA PRO A 25 0.62 0.87 11.63
C PRO A 25 2.13 1.08 11.58
N PHE A 26 2.61 1.72 10.52
CA PHE A 26 4.03 2.05 10.39
C PHE A 26 4.21 3.44 9.80
N SER A 27 5.40 4.01 9.99
CA SER A 27 5.77 5.32 9.47
C SER A 27 6.73 5.19 8.32
N PHE A 28 6.44 5.89 7.21
CA PHE A 28 7.37 5.92 6.09
C PHE A 28 8.74 6.52 6.50
N LEU A 29 8.78 7.47 7.43
CA LEU A 29 10.03 8.07 7.89
C LEU A 29 10.82 7.16 8.83
N GLY A 30 10.13 6.43 9.71
CA GLY A 30 10.76 5.67 10.78
C GLY A 30 11.08 4.22 10.42
N ASP A 31 10.29 3.61 9.53
CA ASP A 31 10.31 2.16 9.32
C ASP A 31 10.80 1.75 7.93
N VAL A 32 11.11 2.71 7.05
CA VAL A 32 11.53 2.45 5.67
C VAL A 32 12.99 2.81 5.45
N VAL A 33 13.74 1.88 4.87
CA VAL A 33 15.07 2.15 4.31
C VAL A 33 14.91 2.57 2.85
N ILE A 34 15.21 3.83 2.53
CA ILE A 34 14.90 4.43 1.22
C ILE A 34 15.73 3.80 0.09
N GLU A 35 16.95 3.36 0.40
CA GLU A 35 17.89 2.75 -0.55
C GLU A 35 17.40 1.41 -1.08
N SER A 36 16.76 0.61 -0.22
CA SER A 36 16.35 -0.75 -0.52
C SER A 36 14.84 -0.92 -0.58
N ALA A 37 14.05 0.12 -0.31
CA ALA A 37 12.59 0.05 -0.13
C ALA A 37 12.17 -1.00 0.91
N GLU A 38 13.02 -1.29 1.89
CA GLU A 38 12.71 -2.27 2.92
C GLU A 38 11.92 -1.63 4.04
N VAL A 39 10.79 -2.25 4.36
CA VAL A 39 9.94 -1.87 5.49
C VAL A 39 10.06 -2.91 6.60
N LYS A 40 10.31 -2.45 7.82
CA LYS A 40 10.50 -3.32 8.98
C LYS A 40 9.29 -4.24 9.22
N GLY A 41 9.49 -5.55 9.10
CA GLY A 41 8.45 -6.57 9.32
C GLY A 41 7.50 -6.81 8.14
N VAL A 42 7.80 -6.21 6.98
CA VAL A 42 7.09 -6.39 5.70
C VAL A 42 8.05 -6.83 4.59
N GLY A 43 9.27 -6.28 4.55
CA GLY A 43 10.27 -6.53 3.51
C GLY A 43 10.26 -5.47 2.42
N ASN A 44 10.78 -5.81 1.24
CA ASN A 44 10.86 -4.88 0.11
C ASN A 44 9.47 -4.58 -0.47
N ILE A 45 9.12 -3.29 -0.55
CA ILE A 45 7.82 -2.82 -1.04
C ILE A 45 7.86 -2.28 -2.48
N ALA A 46 9.00 -2.33 -3.16
CA ALA A 46 9.13 -1.78 -4.50
C ALA A 46 8.18 -2.52 -5.46
N GLN A 47 7.46 -1.74 -6.27
CA GLN A 47 6.53 -2.26 -7.29
C GLN A 47 5.40 -3.17 -6.75
N SER A 48 5.19 -3.17 -5.44
CA SER A 48 4.21 -4.02 -4.75
C SER A 48 2.82 -3.37 -4.66
N VAL A 49 1.82 -4.18 -4.28
CA VAL A 49 0.56 -3.69 -3.71
C VAL A 49 0.71 -3.79 -2.19
N LEU A 50 0.90 -2.64 -1.55
CA LEU A 50 1.17 -2.54 -0.13
C LEU A 50 -0.12 -2.32 0.66
N VAL A 51 -0.36 -3.18 1.64
CA VAL A 51 -1.53 -3.12 2.53
C VAL A 51 -1.07 -2.81 3.95
N ALA A 52 -1.71 -1.83 4.59
CA ALA A 52 -1.41 -1.44 5.97
C ALA A 52 -2.65 -0.92 6.70
N PRO A 53 -2.80 -1.13 8.02
CA PRO A 53 -3.97 -0.66 8.76
C PRO A 53 -4.05 0.87 8.75
N ALA A 54 -2.92 1.52 8.97
CA ALA A 54 -2.75 2.97 8.93
C ALA A 54 -1.29 3.29 8.60
N LEU A 55 -1.06 4.46 8.02
CA LEU A 55 0.27 5.02 7.84
C LEU A 55 0.42 6.22 8.75
N VAL A 56 1.50 6.25 9.53
CA VAL A 56 1.73 7.24 10.57
C VAL A 56 2.85 8.18 10.13
N GLY A 57 2.75 9.47 10.43
CA GLY A 57 3.77 10.46 10.07
C GLY A 57 3.23 11.51 9.11
N SER A 58 2.50 12.47 9.67
CA SER A 58 1.60 13.40 8.97
C SER A 58 2.30 14.57 8.27
N THR A 59 3.62 14.69 8.34
CA THR A 59 4.34 15.85 7.80
C THR A 59 5.48 15.46 6.85
N VAL A 60 6.24 14.41 7.17
CA VAL A 60 7.44 14.02 6.41
C VAL A 60 7.27 12.69 5.67
N GLY A 61 6.33 11.83 6.09
CA GLY A 61 6.04 10.56 5.42
C GLY A 61 5.83 10.65 3.90
N PRO A 62 5.08 11.64 3.38
CA PRO A 62 4.90 11.86 1.93
C PRO A 62 6.21 12.02 1.15
N TYR A 63 7.21 12.69 1.74
CA TYR A 63 8.48 12.95 1.07
C TYR A 63 9.32 11.69 0.92
N VAL A 64 9.17 10.74 1.84
CA VAL A 64 9.83 9.43 1.74
C VAL A 64 9.20 8.62 0.61
N LEU A 65 7.86 8.59 0.52
CA LEU A 65 7.17 7.93 -0.57
C LEU A 65 7.55 8.54 -1.94
N TYR A 66 7.66 9.87 -2.00
CA TYR A 66 8.15 10.58 -3.16
C TYR A 66 9.60 10.23 -3.52
N ALA A 67 10.50 10.17 -2.53
CA ALA A 67 11.89 9.78 -2.73
C ALA A 67 12.03 8.35 -3.27
N LEU A 68 11.23 7.41 -2.75
CA LEU A 68 11.15 6.05 -3.28
C LEU A 68 10.69 6.05 -4.75
N SER A 69 9.66 6.83 -5.08
CA SER A 69 9.15 6.94 -6.46
C SER A 69 10.20 7.46 -7.42
N LYS A 70 10.96 8.49 -7.04
CA LYS A 70 12.09 9.00 -7.85
C LYS A 70 13.20 7.98 -8.09
N ARG A 71 13.30 6.95 -7.25
CA ARG A 71 14.23 5.83 -7.41
C ARG A 71 13.61 4.61 -8.11
N GLY A 72 12.34 4.67 -8.52
CA GLY A 72 11.60 3.52 -9.07
C GLY A 72 11.24 2.46 -8.03
N LEU A 73 11.39 2.79 -6.75
CA LEU A 73 11.28 1.91 -5.59
C LEU A 73 9.94 2.04 -4.84
N ALA A 74 9.04 2.90 -5.30
CA ALA A 74 7.73 3.04 -4.70
C ALA A 74 6.85 1.79 -4.94
N PRO A 75 5.90 1.49 -4.04
CA PRO A 75 4.83 0.56 -4.33
C PRO A 75 3.96 1.09 -5.47
N LYS A 76 3.32 0.21 -6.23
CA LYS A 76 2.36 0.61 -7.29
C LYS A 76 1.03 1.08 -6.70
N ALA A 77 0.65 0.46 -5.59
CA ALA A 77 -0.59 0.78 -4.91
C ALA A 77 -0.42 0.68 -3.41
N LEU A 78 -1.18 1.52 -2.71
CA LEU A 78 -1.35 1.48 -1.27
C LEU A 78 -2.81 1.28 -0.92
N ILE A 79 -3.10 0.33 -0.03
CA ILE A 79 -4.44 0.05 0.47
C ILE A 79 -4.42 0.17 2.00
N THR A 80 -5.30 0.98 2.54
CA THR A 80 -5.35 1.22 3.99
C THR A 80 -6.76 1.34 4.55
N LYS A 81 -6.92 1.29 5.87
CA LYS A 81 -8.23 1.49 6.52
C LYS A 81 -8.50 2.97 6.81
N SER A 82 -7.45 3.78 6.96
CA SER A 82 -7.54 5.19 7.32
C SER A 82 -6.78 6.05 6.32
N VAL A 83 -7.41 7.10 5.82
CA VAL A 83 -6.80 8.03 4.87
C VAL A 83 -6.87 9.44 5.43
N ASP A 84 -5.73 10.12 5.42
CA ASP A 84 -5.59 11.53 5.76
C ASP A 84 -5.12 12.36 4.55
N PRO A 85 -5.35 13.68 4.53
CA PRO A 85 -4.96 14.54 3.41
C PRO A 85 -3.47 14.49 3.08
N THR A 86 -2.61 14.31 4.08
CA THR A 86 -1.16 14.28 3.87
C THR A 86 -0.74 12.99 3.16
N LEU A 87 -1.32 11.85 3.52
CA LEU A 87 -1.14 10.60 2.80
C LEU A 87 -1.57 10.74 1.33
N VAL A 88 -2.75 11.33 1.08
CA VAL A 88 -3.23 11.57 -0.30
C VAL A 88 -2.22 12.39 -1.07
N ALA A 89 -1.72 13.49 -0.50
CA ALA A 89 -0.71 14.33 -1.14
C ALA A 89 0.58 13.54 -1.45
N GLY A 90 1.03 12.67 -0.53
CA GLY A 90 2.20 11.81 -0.76
C GLY A 90 2.00 10.83 -1.91
N CYS A 91 0.84 10.18 -1.97
CA CYS A 91 0.48 9.28 -3.06
C CYS A 91 0.40 10.02 -4.41
N VAL A 92 -0.17 11.23 -4.44
CA VAL A 92 -0.23 12.07 -5.65
C VAL A 92 1.18 12.46 -6.11
N LEU A 93 2.04 12.94 -5.21
CA LEU A 93 3.42 13.33 -5.55
C LEU A 93 4.26 12.16 -6.05
N ALA A 94 4.05 10.98 -5.48
CA ALA A 94 4.80 9.77 -5.79
C ALA A 94 4.21 8.95 -6.94
N ASP A 95 3.06 9.35 -7.50
CA ASP A 95 2.28 8.60 -8.48
C ASP A 95 1.94 7.17 -8.02
N VAL A 96 1.54 7.03 -6.76
CA VAL A 96 1.14 5.76 -6.15
C VAL A 96 -0.37 5.72 -6.01
N SER A 97 -1.01 4.69 -6.57
CA SER A 97 -2.46 4.56 -6.46
C SER A 97 -2.87 4.32 -5.01
N LEU A 98 -3.90 5.02 -4.53
CA LEU A 98 -4.36 4.96 -3.15
C LEU A 98 -5.79 4.45 -3.07
N TYR A 99 -5.99 3.42 -2.25
CA TYR A 99 -7.27 2.82 -1.98
C TYR A 99 -7.54 2.73 -0.49
N LYS A 100 -8.81 2.73 -0.14
CA LYS A 100 -9.29 2.53 1.23
C LYS A 100 -10.16 1.28 1.30
N PHE A 101 -9.96 0.42 2.28
CA PHE A 101 -10.92 -0.65 2.53
C PHE A 101 -12.30 -0.09 2.86
N VAL A 102 -13.35 -0.65 2.25
CA VAL A 102 -14.73 -0.28 2.58
C VAL A 102 -15.09 -0.80 3.98
N ASP A 103 -14.78 -2.07 4.23
CA ASP A 103 -14.93 -2.67 5.55
C ASP A 103 -13.70 -2.40 6.43
N SER A 104 -13.91 -1.65 7.51
CA SER A 104 -12.86 -1.33 8.49
C SER A 104 -12.53 -2.50 9.42
N ALA A 105 -13.40 -3.51 9.51
CA ALA A 105 -13.25 -4.69 10.37
C ALA A 105 -12.34 -5.78 9.77
N ILE A 106 -11.91 -5.65 8.51
CA ILE A 106 -11.05 -6.63 7.83
C ILE A 106 -9.83 -7.00 8.67
N ASP A 107 -9.62 -8.29 8.93
CA ASP A 107 -8.40 -8.75 9.61
C ASP A 107 -7.23 -8.83 8.63
N LEU A 108 -6.22 -7.98 8.82
CA LEU A 108 -5.03 -7.98 7.98
C LEU A 108 -4.12 -9.20 8.23
N ASN A 109 -4.28 -9.91 9.34
CA ASN A 109 -3.57 -11.17 9.57
C ASN A 109 -4.00 -12.23 8.57
N GLU A 110 -5.29 -12.26 8.19
CA GLU A 110 -5.77 -13.16 7.15
C GLU A 110 -5.20 -12.80 5.78
N LEU A 111 -5.06 -11.50 5.47
CA LEU A 111 -4.44 -11.06 4.21
C LEU A 111 -2.95 -11.39 4.17
N LYS A 112 -2.27 -11.32 5.32
CA LYS A 112 -0.84 -11.59 5.43
C LYS A 112 -0.47 -13.03 5.04
N VAL A 113 -1.38 -13.98 5.18
CA VAL A 113 -1.18 -15.37 4.72
C VAL A 113 -0.93 -15.45 3.20
N PHE A 114 -1.39 -14.45 2.44
CA PHE A 114 -1.22 -14.36 0.99
C PHE A 114 -0.05 -13.45 0.56
N GLU A 115 0.77 -13.00 1.52
CA GLU A 115 1.96 -12.20 1.23
C GLU A 115 2.88 -12.91 0.21
N GLY A 116 3.41 -12.16 -0.75
CA GLY A 116 4.19 -12.72 -1.86
C GLY A 116 3.38 -13.21 -3.06
N LEU A 117 2.04 -13.32 -2.96
CA LEU A 117 1.20 -13.64 -4.12
C LEU A 117 0.93 -12.41 -4.99
N LYS A 118 0.72 -12.64 -6.28
CA LYS A 118 0.26 -11.60 -7.19
C LYS A 118 -1.20 -11.26 -6.91
N VAL A 119 -1.47 -9.97 -6.72
CA VAL A 119 -2.80 -9.42 -6.50
C VAL A 119 -3.07 -8.30 -7.50
N CYS A 120 -4.34 -8.09 -7.82
CA CYS A 120 -4.78 -6.99 -8.66
C CYS A 120 -5.94 -6.27 -8.00
N VAL A 121 -5.89 -4.94 -8.02
CA VAL A 121 -7.07 -4.12 -7.80
C VAL A 121 -7.67 -3.84 -9.17
N GLU A 122 -8.94 -4.18 -9.34
CA GLU A 122 -9.71 -3.95 -10.56
C GLU A 122 -11.03 -3.27 -10.17
N GLY A 123 -11.20 -2.02 -10.58
CA GLY A 123 -12.31 -1.18 -10.14
C GLY A 123 -12.25 -0.96 -8.62
N ASN A 124 -13.26 -1.48 -7.90
CA ASN A 124 -13.38 -1.35 -6.44
C ASN A 124 -13.10 -2.67 -5.70
N ALA A 125 -12.35 -3.58 -6.31
CA ALA A 125 -12.10 -4.90 -5.75
C ALA A 125 -10.62 -5.28 -5.78
N LEU A 126 -10.05 -5.57 -4.61
CA LEU A 126 -8.76 -6.26 -4.48
C LEU A 126 -8.98 -7.76 -4.64
N LYS A 127 -8.42 -8.35 -5.69
CA LYS A 127 -8.50 -9.78 -6.02
C LYS A 127 -7.18 -10.47 -5.70
N ILE A 128 -7.25 -11.55 -4.92
CA ILE A 128 -6.10 -12.37 -4.52
C ILE A 128 -6.21 -13.77 -5.14
N GLY A 129 -5.10 -14.20 -5.77
CA GLY A 129 -4.98 -15.53 -6.36
C GLY A 129 -5.56 -15.63 -7.77
N LEU A 130 -5.23 -14.67 -8.64
CA LEU A 130 -5.42 -14.80 -10.09
C LEU A 130 -4.37 -15.78 -10.62
N THR A 131 -4.76 -17.05 -10.76
CA THR A 131 -4.12 -18.02 -11.69
C THR A 131 -4.53 -17.71 -13.11
#